data_AF-P81705-F1
#
_entry.id   AF-P81705-F1
#
_cell.length_a   1.000
_cell.length_b   1.000
_cell.length_c   1.000
_cell.angle_alpha   90.00
_cell.angle_beta   90.00
_cell.angle_gamma   90.00
#
_symmetry.space_group_name_H-M   'P 1'
#
loop_
_entity.id
_entity.type
_entity.pdbx_description
1 polymer ?
#
loop_
_entity_poly.entity_id
_entity_poly.type
_entity_poly.pdbx_seq_one_letter_code
_entity_poly.pdbx_strand_id
1 'polypeptide(L)' 'TSACCDKCFCTKSNPPICQCRDVGETCHSACKFCICALSYPAQCHCLDQNTFCYDKCDSDS' A
#
# COMPACT_ATOMS: atom_id res chain seq x y z
N THR A 1 1.39 -5.50 -13.57
CA THR A 1 1.93 -4.52 -12.60
C THR A 1 2.29 -5.26 -11.34
N SER A 2 3.58 -5.35 -11.03
CA SER A 2 4.06 -5.89 -9.75
C SER A 2 3.48 -5.05 -8.61
N ALA A 3 3.22 -5.67 -7.46
CA ALA A 3 2.81 -4.91 -6.29
C ALA A 3 4.00 -4.09 -5.79
N CYS A 4 3.79 -2.80 -5.59
CA CYS A 4 4.78 -1.85 -5.10
C CYS A 4 4.17 -0.98 -3.99
N CYS A 5 5.02 -0.41 -3.16
CA CYS A 5 4.62 0.50 -2.08
C CYS A 5 5.71 1.54 -1.77
N ASP A 6 5.41 2.82 -1.97
CA ASP A 6 6.31 3.92 -1.65
C ASP A 6 6.28 4.30 -0.17
N LYS A 7 5.08 4.29 0.44
CA LYS A 7 4.84 4.63 1.85
C LYS A 7 4.45 3.40 2.66
N CYS A 8 5.41 2.50 2.86
CA CYS A 8 5.22 1.40 3.79
C CYS A 8 5.43 1.85 5.24
N PHE A 9 4.50 1.50 6.13
CA PHE A 9 4.61 1.75 7.57
C PHE A 9 4.52 0.45 8.35
N CYS A 10 5.45 0.20 9.27
CA CYS A 10 5.45 -0.97 10.13
C CYS A 10 5.36 -0.59 11.61
N THR A 11 4.65 -1.41 12.39
CA THR A 11 4.68 -1.35 13.85
C THR A 11 6.06 -1.76 14.39
N LYS A 12 6.40 -1.31 15.60
CA LYS A 12 7.64 -1.70 16.30
C LYS A 12 7.50 -3.02 17.09
N SER A 13 6.53 -3.86 16.73
CA SER A 13 6.30 -5.18 17.37
C SER A 13 7.24 -6.25 16.80
N ASN A 14 7.28 -7.42 17.44
CA ASN A 14 7.99 -8.59 16.93
C ASN A 14 7.02 -9.79 16.83
N PRO A 15 6.56 -10.21 15.64
CA PRO A 15 6.93 -9.68 14.32
C PRO A 15 6.36 -8.28 14.05
N PRO A 16 6.97 -7.51 13.12
CA PRO A 16 6.42 -6.24 12.68
C PRO A 16 5.16 -6.46 11.84
N ILE A 17 4.17 -5.59 12.01
CA ILE A 17 2.96 -5.54 11.17
C ILE A 17 3.08 -4.31 10.29
N CYS A 18 3.23 -4.53 9.00
CA CYS A 18 3.45 -3.56 7.96
C CYS A 18 2.18 -3.35 7.12
N GLN A 19 1.93 -2.09 6.75
CA GLN A 19 0.81 -1.71 5.90
C GLN A 19 1.29 -0.68 4.87
N CYS A 20 0.83 -0.83 3.63
CA CYS A 20 1.07 0.16 2.60
C CYS A 20 0.09 1.33 2.76
N ARG A 21 0.62 2.54 2.91
CA ARG A 21 -0.17 3.78 3.08
C ARG A 21 -0.12 4.68 1.85
N ASP A 22 0.15 4.09 0.69
CA ASP A 22 0.01 4.80 -0.56
C ASP A 22 -1.45 5.15 -0.80
N VAL A 23 -1.65 6.36 -1.33
CA VAL A 23 -2.95 6.86 -1.75
C VAL A 23 -2.84 7.16 -3.24
N GLY A 24 -3.71 6.55 -4.02
CA GLY A 24 -3.80 6.75 -5.47
C GLY A 24 -5.23 6.59 -5.95
N GLU A 25 -5.46 6.70 -7.26
CA GLU A 25 -6.79 6.46 -7.84
C GLU A 25 -7.17 4.97 -7.83
N THR A 26 -6.19 4.09 -7.66
CA THR A 26 -6.34 2.63 -7.55
C THR A 26 -5.34 2.05 -6.57
N CYS A 27 -5.63 0.89 -5.96
CA CYS A 27 -4.65 0.14 -5.17
C CYS A 27 -3.75 -0.75 -6.04
N HIS A 28 -2.62 -1.20 -5.49
CA HIS A 28 -1.73 -2.16 -6.16
C HIS A 28 -2.42 -3.51 -6.37
N SER A 29 -1.94 -4.28 -7.36
CA SER A 29 -2.55 -5.55 -7.81
C SER A 29 -2.66 -6.63 -6.70
N ALA A 30 -1.75 -6.63 -5.73
CA ALA A 30 -1.80 -7.57 -4.61
C ALA A 30 -2.74 -7.16 -3.46
N CYS A 31 -3.37 -5.98 -3.52
CA CYS A 31 -4.21 -5.49 -2.44
C CYS A 31 -5.58 -6.21 -2.45
N LYS A 32 -5.88 -6.98 -1.41
CA LYS A 32 -7.16 -7.67 -1.23
C LYS A 32 -8.24 -6.73 -0.67
N PHE A 33 -7.87 -5.86 0.27
CA PHE A 33 -8.78 -4.90 0.90
C PHE A 33 -8.45 -3.47 0.46
N CYS A 34 -8.83 -3.15 -0.78
CA CYS A 34 -8.75 -1.79 -1.31
C CYS A 34 -10.00 -0.99 -0.93
N ILE A 35 -9.81 0.17 -0.29
CA ILE A 35 -10.92 1.09 0.03
C ILE A 35 -10.68 2.42 -0.68
N CYS A 36 -11.73 2.92 -1.32
CA CYS A 36 -11.73 4.18 -2.06
C CYS A 36 -12.77 5.15 -1.48
N ALA A 37 -12.36 6.40 -1.29
CA ALA A 37 -13.30 7.47 -1.02
C ALA A 37 -14.16 7.76 -2.26
N LEU A 38 -15.45 8.04 -2.05
CA LEU A 38 -16.38 8.49 -3.11
C LEU A 38 -16.15 9.98 -3.40
N SER A 39 -14.96 10.31 -3.90
CA SER A 39 -14.53 11.65 -4.28
C SER A 39 -14.04 11.67 -5.74
N TYR A 40 -13.87 12.87 -6.31
CA TYR A 40 -13.23 13.06 -7.61
C TYR A 40 -12.00 13.97 -7.45
N PRO A 41 -10.76 13.50 -7.70
CA PRO A 41 -10.41 12.11 -8.04
C PRO A 41 -10.66 11.14 -6.87
N ALA A 42 -10.76 9.85 -7.19
CA ALA A 42 -10.91 8.80 -6.19
C ALA A 42 -9.64 8.72 -5.34
N GLN A 43 -9.81 8.59 -4.03
CA GLN A 43 -8.69 8.40 -3.10
C GLN A 43 -8.76 6.99 -2.53
N CYS A 44 -8.01 6.08 -3.15
CA CYS A 44 -7.92 4.68 -2.78
C CYS A 44 -6.66 4.41 -1.96
N HIS A 45 -6.78 3.57 -0.94
CA HIS A 45 -5.66 3.09 -0.14
C HIS A 45 -5.86 1.61 0.20
N CYS A 46 -4.74 0.90 0.39
CA CYS A 46 -4.76 -0.51 0.72
C CYS A 46 -4.79 -0.71 2.23
N LEU A 47 -5.73 -1.53 2.72
CA LEU A 47 -5.83 -1.86 4.15
C LEU A 47 -5.16 -3.18 4.53
N ASP A 48 -4.61 -3.92 3.56
CA ASP A 48 -3.89 -5.15 3.82
C ASP A 48 -2.74 -4.94 4.80
N GLN A 49 -2.54 -5.92 5.67
CA GLN A 49 -1.43 -5.97 6.62
C GLN A 49 -0.56 -7.18 6.30
N ASN A 50 0.74 -6.93 6.19
CA ASN A 50 1.77 -7.92 5.91
C ASN A 50 2.85 -7.86 6.99
N THR A 51 3.78 -8.82 7.02
CA THR A 51 4.99 -8.75 7.85
C THR A 51 6.19 -8.16 7.11
N PHE A 52 5.97 -7.66 5.90
CA PHE A 52 6.97 -7.13 4.98
C PHE A 52 6.43 -5.89 4.25
N CYS A 53 7.34 -5.12 3.65
CA CYS A 53 7.02 -4.03 2.72
C CYS A 53 7.27 -4.47 1.29
N TYR A 54 6.42 -4.04 0.36
CA TYR A 54 6.70 -4.17 -1.07
C TYR A 54 7.83 -3.21 -1.48
N ASP A 55 8.49 -3.50 -2.60
CA ASP A 55 9.47 -2.59 -3.20
C ASP A 55 8.81 -1.26 -3.61
N LYS A 56 9.60 -0.19 -3.69
CA LYS A 56 9.10 1.13 -4.10
C LYS A 56 8.60 1.11 -5.55
N CYS A 57 7.55 1.87 -5.81
CA CYS A 57 6.94 1.96 -7.14
C CYS A 57 7.87 2.68 -8.13
N ASP A 58 8.54 3.72 -7.66
CA ASP A 58 9.52 4.49 -8.43
C ASP A 58 10.94 4.05 -8.07
N SER A 59 11.23 2.76 -8.26
CA SER A 59 12.62 2.30 -8.23
C SER A 59 13.31 2.91 -9.45
N ASP A 60 13.87 4.11 -9.25
CA ASP A 60 14.69 4.87 -10.19
C ASP A 60 15.64 3.92 -10.93
N SER A 61 15.74 4.13 -12.25
CA SER A 61 16.56 3.33 -13.16
C SER A 61 18.05 3.58 -12.93
#